data_AF-A0A9Y2L2F6-F1
#
_entry.id   AF-A0A9Y2L2F6-F1
#
_cell.length_a   1.000
_cell.length_b   1.000
_cell.length_c   1.000
_cell.angle_alpha   90.00
_cell.angle_beta   90.00
_cell.angle_gamma   90.00
#
_symmetry.space_group_name_H-M   'P 1'
#
loop_
_entity.id
_entity.type
_entity.pdbx_description
1 polymer ?
#
loop_
_entity_poly.entity_id
_entity_poly.type
_entity_poly.pdbx_seq_one_letter_code
_entity_poly.pdbx_strand_id
1 'polypeptide(L)'
;MLHVLHTPVAIAATTQTVSIRSPFAVLKRGLSAIFMGLINVVEANPRYRQIQQLQALSDEQLVRKGLRRDDIVMHVFGHWM
;
A
#
# COMPACT_ATOMS: atom_id res chain seq x y z
N MET A 1 -22.60 21.57 -69.12
CA MET A 1 -22.99 20.92 -67.85
C MET A 1 -21.80 20.06 -67.41
N LEU A 2 -20.94 20.57 -66.51
CA LEU A 2 -19.83 19.81 -65.92
C LEU A 2 -19.89 20.00 -64.40
N HIS A 3 -20.28 18.92 -63.70
CA HIS A 3 -20.26 18.84 -62.24
C HIS A 3 -18.81 18.67 -61.77
N VAL A 4 -18.25 19.69 -61.12
CA VAL A 4 -16.98 19.58 -60.39
C VAL A 4 -17.27 18.95 -59.03
N LEU A 5 -16.88 17.68 -58.87
CA LEU A 5 -16.87 16.98 -57.58
C LEU A 5 -15.69 17.53 -56.75
N HIS A 6 -15.99 18.37 -55.76
CA HIS A 6 -15.03 18.74 -54.72
C HIS A 6 -14.96 17.59 -53.71
N THR A 7 -13.88 16.82 -53.72
CA THR A 7 -13.59 15.84 -52.68
C THR A 7 -13.13 16.55 -51.41
N PRO A 8 -13.83 16.44 -50.27
CA PRO A 8 -13.31 16.99 -49.02
C PRO A 8 -12.21 16.05 -48.50
N VAL A 9 -10.97 16.56 -48.45
CA VAL A 9 -9.88 15.93 -47.70
C VAL A 9 -10.23 16.04 -46.21
N ALA A 10 -10.68 14.94 -45.60
CA ALA A 10 -10.89 14.88 -44.17
C ALA A 10 -9.53 14.78 -43.45
N ILE A 11 -9.11 15.87 -42.82
CA ILE A 11 -7.93 15.88 -41.94
C ILE A 11 -8.40 15.31 -40.60
N ALA A 12 -8.11 14.04 -40.35
CA ALA A 12 -8.34 13.44 -39.02
C ALA A 12 -7.45 14.15 -37.99
N ALA A 13 -8.04 15.03 -37.18
CA ALA A 13 -7.36 15.66 -36.07
C ALA A 13 -7.10 14.59 -34.99
N THR A 14 -5.85 14.18 -34.84
CA THR A 14 -5.43 13.29 -33.74
C THR A 14 -5.26 14.14 -32.48
N THR A 15 -6.19 14.04 -31.55
CA THR A 15 -6.10 14.68 -30.22
C THR A 15 -5.00 14.00 -29.41
N GLN A 16 -3.84 14.63 -29.30
CA GLN A 16 -2.77 14.18 -28.41
C GLN A 16 -3.06 14.71 -27.00
N THR A 17 -3.50 13.83 -26.10
CA THR A 17 -3.60 14.14 -24.68
C THR A 17 -2.20 14.26 -24.10
N VAL A 18 -1.73 15.50 -23.94
CA VAL A 18 -0.50 15.79 -23.21
C VAL A 18 -0.70 15.35 -21.76
N SER A 19 -0.11 14.22 -21.40
CA SER A 19 -0.04 13.76 -20.02
C SER A 19 0.93 14.68 -19.26
N ILE A 20 0.38 15.76 -18.72
CA ILE A 20 1.12 16.65 -17.83
C ILE A 20 1.40 15.83 -16.57
N ARG A 21 2.65 15.38 -16.41
CA ARG A 21 3.11 14.76 -15.16
C ARG A 21 2.91 15.78 -14.04
N SER A 22 1.82 15.64 -13.30
CA SER A 22 1.53 16.52 -12.18
C SER A 22 2.64 16.33 -11.13
N PRO A 23 3.35 17.40 -10.71
CA PRO A 23 4.38 17.30 -9.66
C PRO A 23 3.79 16.77 -8.35
N PHE A 24 2.50 17.04 -8.12
CA PHE A 24 1.75 16.47 -7.01
C PHE A 24 1.55 14.95 -7.13
N ALA A 25 1.40 14.42 -8.34
CA ALA A 25 1.35 12.97 -8.56
C ALA A 25 2.71 12.30 -8.28
N VAL A 26 3.82 12.96 -8.59
CA VAL A 26 5.16 12.46 -8.27
C VAL A 26 5.38 12.43 -6.75
N LEU A 27 5.02 13.50 -6.04
CA LEU A 27 5.09 13.57 -4.58
C LEU A 27 4.23 12.49 -3.91
N LYS A 28 2.97 12.32 -4.36
CA LYS A 28 2.07 11.28 -3.86
C LYS A 28 2.65 9.87 -4.01
N ARG A 29 3.30 9.59 -5.16
CA ARG A 29 3.93 8.30 -5.42
C ARG A 29 5.13 8.06 -4.49
N GLY A 30 5.97 9.07 -4.29
CA GLY A 30 7.10 8.99 -3.37
C GLY A 30 6.68 8.72 -1.93
N LEU A 31 5.69 9.47 -1.43
CA LEU A 31 5.17 9.29 -0.08
C LEU A 31 4.55 7.89 0.11
N SER A 32 3.72 7.45 -0.83
CA SER A 32 3.13 6.11 -0.79
C SER A 32 4.20 5.00 -0.75
N ALA A 33 5.27 5.14 -1.54
CA ALA A 33 6.36 4.18 -1.56
C ALA A 33 7.10 4.08 -0.22
N ILE A 34 7.32 5.22 0.46
CA ILE A 34 7.94 5.23 1.80
C ILE A 34 7.07 4.50 2.81
N PHE A 35 5.77 4.80 2.86
CA PHE A 35 4.84 4.13 3.78
C PHE A 35 4.71 2.63 3.50
N MET A 36 4.64 2.24 2.22
CA MET A 36 4.64 0.83 1.85
C MET A 36 5.95 0.13 2.27
N GLY A 37 7.09 0.80 2.14
CA GLY A 37 8.36 0.28 2.64
C GLY A 37 8.35 0.04 4.16
N LEU A 38 7.82 0.99 4.94
CA LEU A 38 7.69 0.84 6.40
C LEU A 38 6.75 -0.32 6.78
N ILE A 39 5.61 -0.45 6.09
CA ILE A 39 4.67 -1.57 6.31
C ILE A 39 5.35 -2.90 6.02
N ASN A 40 6.08 -3.00 4.89
CA ASN A 40 6.80 -4.22 4.53
C ASN A 40 7.85 -4.60 5.59
N VAL A 41 8.54 -3.64 6.18
CA VAL A 41 9.51 -3.89 7.26
C VAL A 41 8.81 -4.40 8.53
N VAL A 42 7.64 -3.86 8.87
CA VAL A 42 6.84 -4.32 10.02
C VAL A 42 6.27 -5.72 9.77
N GLU A 43 5.73 -5.98 8.58
CA GLU A 43 5.11 -7.25 8.21
C GLU A 43 6.14 -8.38 8.02
N ALA A 44 7.35 -8.02 7.58
CA ALA A 44 8.49 -8.93 7.53
C ALA A 44 9.00 -9.32 8.92
N ASN A 45 8.60 -8.62 9.99
CA ASN A 45 9.04 -8.94 11.34
C ASN A 45 8.21 -10.10 11.92
N PRO A 46 8.79 -11.31 12.09
CA PRO A 46 8.06 -12.46 12.62
C PRO A 46 7.53 -12.23 14.04
N ARG A 47 8.17 -11.34 14.82
CA ARG A 47 7.73 -10.97 16.17
C ARG A 47 6.42 -10.20 16.16
N TYR A 48 6.21 -9.35 15.15
CA TYR A 48 4.96 -8.60 15.02
C TYR A 48 3.78 -9.56 14.77
N ARG A 49 3.98 -10.55 13.88
CA ARG A 49 2.99 -11.63 13.68
C ARG A 49 2.73 -12.43 14.95
N GLN A 50 3.76 -12.72 15.74
CA GLN A 50 3.60 -13.42 17.02
C GLN A 50 2.76 -12.63 18.03
N ILE A 51 2.94 -11.31 18.10
CA ILE A 51 2.11 -10.44 18.94
C ILE A 51 0.65 -10.46 18.48
N GLN A 52 0.40 -10.34 17.17
CA GLN A 52 -0.95 -10.40 16.63
C GLN A 52 -1.63 -11.74 16.94
N GLN A 53 -0.92 -12.85 16.81
CA GLN A 53 -1.44 -14.18 17.16
C GLN A 53 -1.79 -14.29 18.64
N LEU A 54 -0.95 -13.76 19.54
CA LEU A 54 -1.23 -13.75 20.97
C LEU A 54 -2.39 -12.81 21.32
N GLN A 55 -2.47 -11.64 20.69
CA GLN A 55 -3.57 -10.68 20.88
C GLN A 55 -4.92 -11.18 20.34
N ALA A 56 -4.91 -12.11 19.38
CA ALA A 56 -6.11 -12.75 18.86
C ALA A 56 -6.71 -13.79 19.83
N LEU A 57 -5.97 -14.22 20.85
CA LEU A 57 -6.45 -15.17 21.86
C LEU A 57 -7.38 -14.49 22.86
N SER A 58 -8.31 -15.28 23.43
CA SER A 58 -9.10 -14.82 24.58
C SER A 58 -8.24 -14.77 25.84
N ASP A 59 -8.68 -14.00 26.83
CA ASP A 59 -7.95 -13.84 28.09
C ASP A 59 -7.79 -15.19 28.81
N GLU A 60 -8.81 -16.06 28.77
CA GLU A 60 -8.75 -17.43 29.30
C GLU A 60 -7.67 -18.27 28.60
N GLN A 61 -7.53 -18.13 27.29
CA GLN A 61 -6.51 -18.84 26.51
C GLN A 61 -5.11 -18.31 26.79
N LEU A 62 -4.98 -16.99 27.03
CA LEU A 62 -3.73 -16.38 27.48
C LEU A 62 -3.34 -16.88 28.87
N VAL A 63 -4.28 -16.94 29.82
CA VAL A 63 -4.05 -17.48 31.17
C VAL A 63 -3.61 -18.94 31.12
N ARG A 64 -4.24 -19.78 30.27
CA ARG A 64 -3.80 -21.18 30.06
C ARG A 64 -2.36 -21.28 29.54
N LYS A 65 -1.87 -20.25 28.85
CA LYS A 65 -0.48 -20.13 28.39
C LYS A 65 0.44 -19.43 29.40
N GLY A 66 -0.07 -19.08 30.59
CA GLY A 66 0.68 -18.35 31.61
C GLY A 66 0.98 -16.90 31.23
N LEU A 67 0.19 -16.30 30.34
CA LEU A 67 0.38 -14.96 29.81
C LEU A 67 -0.76 -14.04 30.23
N ARG A 68 -0.43 -12.79 30.55
CA ARG A 68 -1.40 -11.69 30.62
C ARG A 68 -1.32 -10.85 29.35
N ARG A 69 -2.42 -10.17 29.01
CA ARG A 69 -2.52 -9.36 27.79
C ARG A 69 -1.48 -8.23 27.74
N ASP A 70 -1.20 -7.62 28.89
CA ASP A 70 -0.22 -6.55 29.05
C ASP A 70 1.23 -7.04 28.90
N ASP A 71 1.47 -8.32 29.20
CA ASP A 71 2.81 -8.94 29.19
C ASP A 71 3.19 -9.47 27.81
N ILE A 72 2.28 -9.50 26.83
CA ILE A 72 2.53 -10.06 25.47
C ILE A 72 3.77 -9.42 24.82
N VAL A 73 3.90 -8.10 24.92
CA VAL A 73 5.03 -7.38 24.32
C VAL A 73 6.33 -7.79 24.98
N MET A 74 6.37 -7.81 26.32
CA MET A 74 7.56 -8.22 27.07
C MET A 74 7.88 -9.69 26.88
N HIS A 75 6.89 -10.55 26.70
CA HIS A 75 7.10 -11.95 26.39
C HIS A 75 7.75 -12.15 25.00
N VAL A 76 7.28 -11.42 24.00
CA VAL A 76 7.79 -11.54 22.61
C VAL A 76 9.15 -10.86 22.42
N PHE A 77 9.40 -9.73 23.10
CA PHE A 77 10.64 -8.97 22.97
C PHE A 77 11.63 -9.16 24.11
N GLY A 78 11.25 -9.78 25.23
CA GLY A 78 12.03 -9.86 26.47
C GLY A 78 13.36 -10.58 26.37
N HIS A 79 13.62 -11.31 25.29
CA HIS A 79 14.95 -11.86 24.96
C HIS A 79 15.99 -10.76 24.60
N TRP A 80 15.63 -9.47 24.63
CA TRP A 80 16.53 -8.33 24.39
C TRP A 80 16.93 -7.57 25.66
N MET A 81 16.70 -8.16 26.83
CA MET A 81 17.30 -7.78 28.12
C MET A 81 18.21 -8.90 28.59
#